data_AF-A0A9P4GCL1-F1
#
_entry.id   AF-A0A9P4GCL1-F1
#
_cell.length_a   1.000
_cell.length_b   1.000
_cell.length_c   1.000
_cell.angle_alpha   90.00
_cell.angle_beta   90.00
_cell.angle_gamma   90.00
#
_symmetry.space_group_name_H-M   'P 1'
#
loop_
_entity.id
_entity.type
_entity.pdbx_description
1 polymer ?
#
loop_
_entity_poly.entity_id
_entity_poly.type
_entity_poly.pdbx_seq_one_letter_code
_entity_poly.pdbx_strand_id
1 'polypeptide(L)'
;MVSTRGHPRGDFPANESSPTKRASRTSASPAPTSSPDLDSSPSFLKSLARRAVSNTNASPSGVNDTTWCHTASNITILWLTVSIPLVLWDSLYILLRPHTMSGGALQWPLWKPYEIYASIDHVYGWPGWDRKDGFGGAQGALNAVEVVLYGLYAMIIYNHGVSAAGGTGLQLGEGVGAWFAGGRKVRGPTGNRALIIGFAAAVMTLSKTVLYYFNEYYSDFGNIRHNDWLTILFFYGVMNGLWVIFPAYMTVVFGTDILQGLDIAAASSSKKRS
;
A
#
# COMPACT_ATOMS: atom_id res chain seq x y z
N MET A 1 -22.51 20.47 45.33
CA MET A 1 -22.17 19.47 46.37
C MET A 1 -21.31 18.41 45.72
N VAL A 2 -20.02 18.41 46.00
CA VAL A 2 -19.02 17.49 45.46
C VAL A 2 -18.64 16.54 46.59
N SER A 3 -18.73 15.23 46.38
CA SER A 3 -18.26 14.21 47.33
C SER A 3 -17.32 13.24 46.64
N THR A 4 -16.24 12.94 47.34
CA THR A 4 -14.94 12.49 46.85
C THR A 4 -14.77 10.97 46.82
N ARG A 5 -13.87 10.54 45.92
CA ARG A 5 -13.37 9.18 45.69
C ARG A 5 -12.88 8.49 46.98
N GLY A 6 -13.29 7.23 47.17
CA GLY A 6 -12.74 6.35 48.19
C GLY A 6 -11.49 5.61 47.69
N HIS A 7 -10.40 5.69 48.45
CA HIS A 7 -9.18 4.91 48.27
C HIS A 7 -9.27 3.58 49.05
N PRO A 8 -8.87 2.43 48.48
CA PRO A 8 -8.65 1.21 49.24
C PRO A 8 -7.38 1.33 50.10
N ARG A 9 -7.53 1.05 51.41
CA ARG A 9 -6.42 0.79 52.35
C ARG A 9 -6.09 -0.70 52.28
N GLY A 10 -4.84 -1.03 51.99
CA GLY A 10 -4.31 -2.39 52.05
C GLY A 10 -2.80 -2.33 52.28
N ASP A 11 -2.36 -3.02 53.32
CA ASP A 11 -1.00 -2.99 53.87
C ASP A 11 0.06 -3.53 52.89
N PHE A 12 1.09 -2.73 52.64
CA PHE A 12 2.31 -3.17 51.95
C PHE A 12 3.38 -3.50 52.98
N PRO A 13 3.93 -4.73 53.04
CA PRO A 13 5.06 -5.03 53.92
C PRO A 13 6.34 -4.34 53.44
N ALA A 14 7.12 -3.86 54.41
CA ALA A 14 8.31 -3.02 54.22
C ALA A 14 9.53 -3.77 53.67
N ASN A 15 10.36 -3.03 52.93
CA ASN A 15 11.69 -3.45 52.45
C ASN A 15 12.60 -3.89 53.61
N GLU A 16 13.18 -5.08 53.52
CA GLU A 16 14.35 -5.47 54.31
C GLU A 16 15.62 -5.42 53.45
N SER A 17 16.65 -4.76 53.97
CA SER A 17 18.00 -4.64 53.43
C SER A 17 18.89 -5.82 53.80
N SER A 18 19.80 -6.19 52.88
CA SER A 18 20.75 -7.33 52.92
C SER A 18 21.67 -7.44 54.14
N PRO A 19 22.30 -8.62 54.31
CA PRO A 19 23.69 -8.67 54.72
C PRO A 19 24.62 -9.54 53.84
N THR A 20 25.78 -8.94 53.63
CA THR A 20 27.06 -9.33 53.02
C THR A 20 27.66 -10.69 53.44
N LYS A 21 28.26 -11.44 52.49
CA LYS A 21 29.59 -12.07 52.67
C LYS A 21 30.27 -12.46 51.34
N ARG A 22 31.60 -12.54 51.39
CA ARG A 22 32.59 -12.18 50.37
C ARG A 22 33.38 -13.38 49.82
N ALA A 23 33.67 -13.33 48.51
CA ALA A 23 34.81 -13.81 47.70
C ALA A 23 35.32 -15.28 47.75
N SER A 24 35.57 -15.88 46.57
CA SER A 24 36.93 -16.08 46.02
C SER A 24 36.95 -16.74 44.61
N ARG A 25 37.46 -15.96 43.64
CA ARG A 25 38.47 -16.21 42.56
C ARG A 25 38.38 -17.33 41.49
N THR A 26 38.75 -16.85 40.27
CA THR A 26 39.42 -17.48 39.08
C THR A 26 38.58 -18.47 38.26
N SER A 27 38.47 -18.40 36.93
CA SER A 27 39.54 -18.29 35.90
C SER A 27 38.98 -18.11 34.46
N ALA A 28 39.72 -17.36 33.64
CA ALA A 28 39.96 -17.38 32.18
C ALA A 28 38.90 -17.90 31.14
N SER A 29 38.64 -17.05 30.14
CA SER A 29 38.12 -17.28 28.75
C SER A 29 38.87 -18.39 27.98
N PRO A 30 38.33 -19.04 26.91
CA PRO A 30 37.79 -18.40 25.68
C PRO A 30 36.56 -19.05 25.01
N ALA A 31 35.92 -18.28 24.11
CA ALA A 31 34.93 -18.74 23.11
C ALA A 31 35.60 -19.67 22.07
N PRO A 32 34.89 -20.48 21.22
CA PRO A 32 33.86 -19.98 20.30
C PRO A 32 32.72 -20.96 19.92
N THR A 33 31.90 -20.50 18.97
CA THR A 33 31.18 -21.20 17.88
C THR A 33 29.71 -21.63 18.03
N SER A 34 28.95 -21.05 17.10
CA SER A 34 27.77 -21.55 16.35
C SER A 34 26.42 -21.66 17.05
N SER A 35 25.54 -20.71 16.71
CA SER A 35 24.10 -20.97 16.54
C SER A 35 23.69 -20.40 15.17
N PRO A 36 22.94 -21.13 14.34
CA PRO A 36 22.62 -20.71 12.98
C PRO A 36 21.50 -19.67 12.97
N ASP A 37 21.70 -18.60 12.20
CA ASP A 37 20.71 -17.57 11.92
C ASP A 37 19.54 -18.17 11.12
N LEU A 38 18.34 -18.19 11.71
CA LEU A 38 17.09 -18.38 11.00
C LEU A 38 16.59 -17.02 10.51
N ASP A 39 17.23 -16.52 9.45
CA ASP A 39 16.78 -15.31 8.76
C ASP A 39 16.31 -15.71 7.35
N SER A 40 15.04 -16.12 7.26
CA SER A 40 14.38 -16.41 5.98
C SER A 40 13.25 -15.42 5.71
N SER A 41 13.56 -14.52 4.75
CA SER A 41 12.69 -13.65 3.95
C SER A 41 12.34 -12.25 4.49
N PRO A 42 13.07 -11.24 3.97
CA PRO A 42 12.45 -10.20 3.13
C PRO A 42 13.25 -9.95 1.82
N SER A 43 13.96 -10.95 1.32
CA SER A 43 14.95 -10.81 0.23
C SER A 43 14.33 -10.47 -1.12
N PHE A 44 13.13 -10.96 -1.42
CA PHE A 44 12.48 -10.78 -2.72
C PHE A 44 12.00 -9.35 -2.95
N LEU A 45 11.28 -8.75 -1.98
CA LEU A 45 10.80 -7.37 -2.08
C LEU A 45 11.96 -6.37 -2.07
N LYS A 46 13.00 -6.61 -1.25
CA LYS A 46 14.24 -5.82 -1.30
C LYS A 46 15.00 -5.99 -2.61
N SER A 47 14.93 -7.16 -3.25
CA SER A 47 15.56 -7.43 -4.56
C SER A 47 14.80 -6.76 -5.71
N LEU A 48 13.47 -6.81 -5.68
CA LEU A 48 12.59 -6.11 -6.62
C LEU A 48 12.72 -4.59 -6.48
N ALA A 49 12.72 -4.06 -5.26
CA ALA A 49 12.96 -2.65 -4.99
C ALA A 49 14.35 -2.22 -5.47
N ARG A 50 15.40 -3.00 -5.20
CA ARG A 50 16.75 -2.74 -5.72
C ARG A 50 16.82 -2.81 -7.24
N ARG A 51 16.17 -3.78 -7.89
CA ARG A 51 16.12 -3.88 -9.37
C ARG A 51 15.34 -2.73 -9.99
N ALA A 52 14.25 -2.29 -9.37
CA ALA A 52 13.52 -1.09 -9.81
C ALA A 52 14.43 0.15 -9.72
N VAL A 53 15.12 0.35 -8.59
CA VAL A 53 16.05 1.47 -8.36
C VAL A 53 17.28 1.43 -9.27
N SER A 54 17.88 0.25 -9.51
CA SER A 54 19.03 0.10 -10.39
C SER A 54 18.68 0.35 -11.86
N ASN A 55 17.50 -0.04 -12.31
CA ASN A 55 17.06 0.16 -13.70
C ASN A 55 16.59 1.60 -13.97
N THR A 56 16.11 2.32 -12.96
CA THR A 56 15.83 3.77 -13.08
C THR A 56 17.11 4.61 -13.19
N ASN A 57 18.26 4.08 -12.76
CA ASN A 57 19.57 4.75 -12.85
C ASN A 57 20.33 4.42 -14.16
N ALA A 58 19.87 3.43 -14.93
CA ALA A 58 20.41 3.15 -16.25
C ALA A 58 19.96 4.25 -17.22
N SER A 59 20.83 5.24 -17.41
CA SER A 59 20.62 6.29 -18.41
C SER A 59 20.43 5.65 -19.78
N PRO A 60 19.32 5.94 -20.50
CA PRO A 60 19.20 5.49 -21.88
C PRO A 60 20.21 6.27 -22.71
N SER A 61 21.23 5.57 -23.19
CA SER A 61 22.13 6.08 -24.23
C SER A 61 21.30 6.34 -25.48
N GLY A 62 20.87 7.58 -25.68
CA GLY A 62 20.14 8.00 -26.87
C GLY A 62 19.35 9.30 -26.67
N VAL A 63 19.93 10.40 -27.15
CA VAL A 63 19.36 11.76 -27.28
C VAL A 63 19.36 12.61 -26.01
N ASN A 64 19.94 13.81 -26.12
CA ASN A 64 20.00 14.88 -25.13
C ASN A 64 18.61 15.38 -24.68
N ASP A 65 17.85 14.59 -23.92
CA ASP A 65 16.66 15.08 -23.21
C ASP A 65 17.06 15.53 -21.79
N THR A 66 17.67 16.71 -21.69
CA THR A 66 18.02 17.37 -20.42
C THR A 66 16.79 17.81 -19.60
N THR A 67 15.58 17.54 -20.08
CA THR A 67 14.33 18.00 -19.49
C THR A 67 13.66 16.86 -18.73
N TRP A 68 13.55 17.01 -17.41
CA TRP A 68 12.86 16.08 -16.52
C TRP A 68 11.43 15.75 -17.03
N CYS A 69 11.05 14.47 -16.93
CA CYS A 69 9.75 13.95 -17.33
C CYS A 69 9.30 12.86 -16.36
N HIS A 70 8.02 12.86 -15.98
CA HIS A 70 7.42 11.71 -15.31
C HIS A 70 7.06 10.64 -16.34
N THR A 71 7.31 9.36 -16.02
CA THR A 71 6.91 8.25 -16.89
C THR A 71 5.94 7.32 -16.17
N ALA A 72 4.74 7.14 -16.73
CA ALA A 72 3.80 6.11 -16.31
C ALA A 72 4.15 4.80 -17.03
N SER A 73 4.59 3.77 -16.29
CA SER A 73 4.87 2.45 -16.87
C SER A 73 3.60 1.78 -17.40
N ASN A 74 3.73 0.90 -18.38
CA ASN A 74 2.59 0.12 -18.88
C ASN A 74 1.97 -0.78 -17.81
N ILE A 75 2.75 -1.23 -16.82
CA ILE A 75 2.25 -1.94 -15.63
C ILE A 75 1.30 -1.05 -14.84
N THR A 76 1.71 0.20 -14.54
CA THR A 76 0.88 1.17 -13.84
C THR A 76 -0.39 1.48 -14.64
N ILE A 77 -0.29 1.71 -15.94
CA ILE A 77 -1.45 2.00 -16.79
C ILE A 77 -2.43 0.81 -16.81
N LEU A 78 -1.92 -0.42 -16.94
CA LEU A 78 -2.73 -1.63 -16.91
C LEU A 78 -3.44 -1.78 -15.56
N TRP A 79 -2.69 -1.62 -14.46
CA TRP A 79 -3.25 -1.67 -13.11
C TRP A 79 -4.39 -0.66 -12.95
N LEU A 80 -4.17 0.61 -13.32
CA LEU A 80 -5.18 1.66 -13.21
C LEU A 80 -6.41 1.41 -14.10
N THR A 81 -6.22 0.81 -15.28
CA THR A 81 -7.32 0.45 -16.18
C THR A 81 -8.24 -0.59 -15.53
N VAL A 82 -7.68 -1.50 -14.72
CA VAL A 82 -8.45 -2.52 -14.00
C VAL A 82 -8.98 -2.01 -12.67
N SER A 83 -8.15 -1.29 -11.90
CA SER A 83 -8.48 -0.89 -10.54
C SER A 83 -9.50 0.24 -10.47
N ILE A 84 -9.44 1.25 -11.36
CA ILE A 84 -10.37 2.39 -11.31
C ILE A 84 -11.84 1.92 -11.45
N PRO A 85 -12.22 1.10 -12.45
CA PRO A 85 -13.58 0.59 -12.55
C PRO A 85 -13.99 -0.26 -11.35
N LEU A 86 -13.11 -1.13 -10.85
CA LEU A 86 -13.41 -2.00 -9.71
C LEU A 86 -13.61 -1.21 -8.42
N VAL A 87 -12.76 -0.21 -8.14
CA VAL A 87 -12.86 0.61 -6.93
C VAL A 87 -14.04 1.57 -7.01
N LEU A 88 -14.39 2.07 -8.20
CA LEU A 88 -15.62 2.83 -8.41
C LEU A 88 -16.84 1.95 -8.14
N TRP A 89 -16.82 0.72 -8.67
CA TRP A 89 -17.88 -0.27 -8.43
C TRP A 89 -18.00 -0.52 -6.91
N ASP A 90 -16.89 -0.79 -6.24
CA ASP A 90 -16.86 -1.03 -4.80
C ASP A 90 -17.31 0.16 -3.93
N SER A 91 -16.83 1.37 -4.25
CA SER A 91 -17.21 2.58 -3.54
C SER A 91 -18.72 2.83 -3.64
N LEU A 92 -19.29 2.70 -4.84
CA LEU A 92 -20.73 2.87 -5.03
C LEU A 92 -21.53 1.78 -4.32
N TYR A 93 -21.05 0.53 -4.30
CA TYR A 93 -21.67 -0.53 -3.52
C TYR A 93 -21.77 -0.13 -2.04
N ILE A 94 -20.65 0.26 -1.42
CA ILE A 94 -20.58 0.58 0.02
C ILE A 94 -21.37 1.84 0.39
N LEU A 95 -21.24 2.91 -0.41
CA LEU A 95 -21.80 4.23 -0.09
C LEU A 95 -23.31 4.31 -0.32
N LEU A 96 -23.86 3.46 -1.19
CA LEU A 96 -25.29 3.40 -1.48
C LEU A 96 -26.02 2.32 -0.67
N ARG A 97 -25.36 1.69 0.31
CA ARG A 97 -26.01 0.76 1.25
C ARG A 97 -27.12 1.48 2.04
N PRO A 98 -28.26 0.83 2.30
CA PRO A 98 -28.54 -0.59 2.04
C PRO A 98 -29.14 -0.87 0.65
N HIS A 99 -29.34 0.14 -0.21
CA HIS A 99 -30.02 -0.04 -1.49
C HIS A 99 -29.29 -0.99 -2.46
N THR A 100 -27.98 -1.12 -2.32
CA THR A 100 -27.12 -2.01 -3.10
C THR A 100 -26.98 -3.42 -2.50
N MET A 101 -27.37 -3.61 -1.24
CA MET A 101 -27.25 -4.89 -0.52
C MET A 101 -28.35 -5.88 -0.94
N SER A 102 -28.26 -7.14 -0.46
CA SER A 102 -29.28 -8.15 -0.75
C SER A 102 -30.68 -7.70 -0.31
N GLY A 103 -31.63 -7.69 -1.24
CA GLY A 103 -32.99 -7.17 -1.05
C GLY A 103 -33.15 -5.66 -1.31
N GLY A 104 -32.08 -4.95 -1.65
CA GLY A 104 -32.10 -3.52 -1.93
C GLY A 104 -32.58 -3.17 -3.34
N ALA A 105 -33.15 -1.97 -3.50
CA ALA A 105 -33.75 -1.51 -4.76
C ALA A 105 -32.75 -1.34 -5.93
N LEU A 106 -31.47 -1.11 -5.63
CA LEU A 106 -30.40 -0.95 -6.63
C LEU A 106 -29.61 -2.24 -6.83
N GLN A 107 -29.87 -3.30 -6.06
CA GLN A 107 -29.05 -4.52 -6.07
C GLN A 107 -28.98 -5.15 -7.48
N TRP A 108 -30.13 -5.25 -8.15
CA TRP A 108 -30.22 -5.79 -9.50
C TRP A 108 -30.22 -4.64 -10.53
N PRO A 109 -29.45 -4.74 -11.64
CA PRO A 109 -28.62 -5.87 -12.06
C PRO A 109 -27.14 -5.79 -11.64
N LEU A 110 -26.67 -4.63 -11.17
CA LEU A 110 -25.24 -4.34 -11.09
C LEU A 110 -24.54 -4.89 -9.85
N TRP A 111 -25.24 -5.05 -8.72
CA TRP A 111 -24.64 -5.43 -7.43
C TRP A 111 -24.99 -6.86 -7.01
N LYS A 112 -25.70 -7.63 -7.85
CA LYS A 112 -26.03 -9.01 -7.52
C LYS A 112 -24.79 -9.88 -7.19
N PRO A 113 -23.65 -9.75 -7.89
CA PRO A 113 -22.43 -10.49 -7.53
C PRO A 113 -21.88 -10.16 -6.14
N TYR A 114 -22.13 -8.95 -5.62
CA TYR A 114 -21.68 -8.57 -4.27
C TYR A 114 -22.38 -9.36 -3.17
N GLU A 115 -23.51 -10.01 -3.42
CA GLU A 115 -24.14 -10.88 -2.43
C GLU A 115 -23.24 -12.04 -2.03
N ILE A 116 -22.52 -12.62 -2.98
CA ILE A 116 -21.52 -13.67 -2.72
C ILE A 116 -20.38 -13.08 -1.91
N TYR A 117 -19.84 -11.94 -2.35
CA TYR A 117 -18.72 -11.32 -1.66
C TYR A 117 -19.06 -10.87 -0.23
N ALA A 118 -20.24 -10.29 -0.02
CA ALA A 118 -20.77 -9.88 1.27
C ALA A 118 -21.08 -11.05 2.22
N SER A 119 -21.28 -12.27 1.67
CA SER A 119 -21.38 -13.49 2.47
C SER A 119 -20.02 -14.01 2.92
N ILE A 120 -18.96 -13.72 2.16
CA ILE A 120 -17.58 -14.11 2.49
C ILE A 120 -17.00 -13.11 3.48
N ASP A 121 -17.06 -11.81 3.19
CA ASP A 121 -16.60 -10.75 4.09
C ASP A 121 -17.79 -9.95 4.64
N HIS A 122 -18.02 -10.13 5.93
CA HIS A 122 -19.10 -9.46 6.65
C HIS A 122 -18.95 -7.93 6.73
N VAL A 123 -17.79 -7.34 6.44
CA VAL A 123 -17.64 -5.87 6.28
C VAL A 123 -18.57 -5.34 5.17
N TYR A 124 -18.78 -6.15 4.14
CA TYR A 124 -19.63 -5.81 2.98
C TYR A 124 -21.10 -6.22 3.18
N GLY A 125 -21.40 -7.09 4.14
CA GLY A 125 -22.72 -7.68 4.33
C GLY A 125 -23.57 -7.10 5.45
N TRP A 126 -24.76 -7.69 5.61
CA TRP A 126 -25.71 -7.37 6.69
C TRP A 126 -25.07 -7.44 8.09
N PRO A 127 -24.20 -8.41 8.43
CA PRO A 127 -23.61 -8.45 9.76
C PRO A 127 -22.75 -7.22 10.09
N GLY A 128 -22.01 -6.66 9.13
CA GLY A 128 -21.27 -5.40 9.34
C GLY A 128 -22.21 -4.19 9.44
N TRP A 129 -23.23 -4.13 8.59
CA TRP A 129 -24.23 -3.06 8.58
C TRP A 129 -25.06 -2.99 9.87
N ASP A 130 -25.53 -4.13 10.36
CA ASP A 130 -26.39 -4.22 11.54
C ASP A 130 -25.62 -3.90 12.83
N ARG A 131 -24.33 -4.26 12.87
CA ARG A 131 -23.41 -3.88 13.96
C ARG A 131 -23.00 -2.40 13.95
N LYS A 132 -23.41 -1.63 12.94
CA LYS A 132 -22.97 -0.25 12.72
C LYS A 132 -21.45 -0.13 12.69
N ASP A 133 -20.79 -1.08 12.04
CA ASP A 133 -19.35 -1.05 11.85
C ASP A 133 -18.97 0.11 10.90
N GLY A 134 -18.33 1.14 11.47
CA GLY A 134 -17.90 2.31 10.72
C GLY A 134 -16.74 2.04 9.75
N PHE A 135 -16.01 0.94 9.93
CA PHE A 135 -14.83 0.63 9.15
C PHE A 135 -15.15 0.46 7.66
N GLY A 136 -16.17 -0.34 7.32
CA GLY A 136 -16.56 -0.57 5.93
C GLY A 136 -16.98 0.73 5.22
N GLY A 137 -17.75 1.59 5.89
CA GLY A 137 -18.13 2.90 5.35
C GLY A 137 -16.92 3.83 5.13
N ALA A 138 -15.97 3.85 6.08
CA ALA A 138 -14.73 4.63 5.95
C ALA A 138 -13.85 4.14 4.79
N GLN A 139 -13.76 2.82 4.59
CA GLN A 139 -13.09 2.22 3.43
C GLN A 139 -13.73 2.68 2.11
N GLY A 140 -15.06 2.61 2.01
CA GLY A 140 -15.79 3.06 0.82
C GLY A 140 -15.61 4.55 0.51
N ALA A 141 -15.49 5.40 1.53
CA ALA A 141 -15.19 6.82 1.37
C ALA A 141 -13.77 7.04 0.83
N LEU A 142 -12.76 6.33 1.35
CA LEU A 142 -11.41 6.37 0.79
C LEU A 142 -11.35 5.78 -0.63
N ASN A 143 -12.18 4.79 -0.96
CA ASN A 143 -12.33 4.28 -2.34
C ASN A 143 -12.84 5.38 -3.29
N ALA A 144 -13.76 6.24 -2.85
CA ALA A 144 -14.21 7.38 -3.65
C ALA A 144 -13.06 8.37 -3.93
N VAL A 145 -12.26 8.68 -2.90
CA VAL A 145 -11.07 9.54 -3.05
C VAL A 145 -10.05 8.90 -3.99
N GLU A 146 -9.84 7.58 -3.87
CA GLU A 146 -8.94 6.81 -4.73
C GLU A 146 -9.32 6.91 -6.20
N VAL A 147 -10.61 6.71 -6.51
CA VAL A 147 -11.13 6.84 -7.88
C VAL A 147 -10.88 8.23 -8.45
N VAL A 148 -11.08 9.28 -7.64
CA VAL A 148 -10.83 10.66 -8.08
C VAL A 148 -9.35 10.88 -8.36
N LEU A 149 -8.45 10.51 -7.44
CA LEU A 149 -7.02 10.77 -7.61
C LEU A 149 -6.41 9.95 -8.76
N TYR A 150 -6.71 8.65 -8.83
CA TYR A 150 -6.25 7.82 -9.95
C TYR A 150 -6.92 8.19 -11.27
N GLY A 151 -8.18 8.61 -11.25
CA GLY A 151 -8.87 9.15 -12.43
C GLY A 151 -8.21 10.40 -12.96
N LEU A 152 -7.86 11.35 -12.09
CA LEU A 152 -7.12 12.57 -12.47
C LEU A 152 -5.73 12.24 -13.00
N TYR A 153 -5.01 11.32 -12.35
CA TYR A 153 -3.72 10.83 -12.83
C TYR A 153 -3.86 10.24 -14.25
N ALA A 154 -4.75 9.27 -14.42
CA ALA A 154 -4.98 8.58 -15.70
C ALA A 154 -5.41 9.56 -16.80
N MET A 155 -6.25 10.55 -16.48
CA MET A 155 -6.66 11.62 -17.40
C MET A 155 -5.45 12.44 -17.88
N ILE A 156 -4.54 12.83 -16.98
CA ILE A 156 -3.34 13.57 -17.34
C ILE A 156 -2.44 12.71 -18.25
N ILE A 157 -2.22 11.44 -17.89
CA ILE A 157 -1.42 10.51 -18.70
C ILE A 157 -2.05 10.29 -20.08
N TYR A 158 -3.37 10.21 -20.17
CA TYR A 158 -4.08 10.03 -21.45
C TYR A 158 -3.96 11.26 -22.36
N ASN A 159 -4.21 12.46 -21.81
CA ASN A 159 -4.25 13.71 -22.57
C ASN A 159 -2.87 14.28 -22.93
N HIS A 160 -1.86 14.04 -22.09
CA HIS A 160 -0.54 14.66 -22.22
C HIS A 160 0.61 13.65 -22.38
N GLY A 161 0.31 12.35 -22.33
CA GLY A 161 1.31 11.30 -22.41
C GLY A 161 1.76 11.03 -23.85
N VAL A 162 3.05 11.10 -24.08
CA VAL A 162 3.72 10.67 -25.33
C VAL A 162 4.33 9.29 -25.11
N SER A 163 4.20 8.40 -26.09
CA SER A 163 4.77 7.05 -26.03
C SER A 163 6.28 7.09 -25.77
N ALA A 164 6.75 6.23 -24.87
CA ALA A 164 8.16 6.09 -24.55
C ALA A 164 8.58 4.62 -24.59
N ALA A 165 9.71 4.37 -25.23
CA ALA A 165 10.31 3.03 -25.33
C ALA A 165 10.84 2.49 -23.98
N GLY A 166 10.97 3.36 -22.97
CA GLY A 166 11.37 3.02 -21.61
C GLY A 166 10.53 3.75 -20.56
N GLY A 167 9.89 3.00 -19.68
CA GLY A 167 9.20 3.44 -18.47
C GLY A 167 10.07 3.39 -17.22
N THR A 168 9.80 4.25 -16.24
CA THR A 168 10.37 4.12 -14.90
C THR A 168 9.67 2.95 -14.20
N GLY A 169 10.40 1.86 -13.91
CA GLY A 169 9.81 0.65 -13.30
C GLY A 169 10.56 -0.67 -13.59
N LEU A 170 10.06 -1.76 -12.99
CA LEU A 170 10.62 -3.10 -13.14
C LEU A 170 10.58 -3.59 -14.60
N GLN A 171 11.74 -3.76 -15.23
CA GLN A 171 11.88 -4.32 -16.57
C GLN A 171 11.94 -5.86 -16.48
N LEU A 172 10.94 -6.54 -17.03
CA LEU A 172 10.82 -8.00 -17.00
C LEU A 172 11.33 -8.65 -18.30
N GLY A 173 12.63 -8.54 -18.63
CA GLY A 173 13.32 -9.35 -19.66
C GLY A 173 12.98 -9.12 -21.14
N GLU A 174 13.86 -9.54 -22.05
CA GLU A 174 13.67 -9.41 -23.51
C GLU A 174 12.57 -10.35 -24.03
N GLY A 175 11.62 -9.79 -24.80
CA GLY A 175 10.43 -10.49 -25.30
C GLY A 175 9.14 -9.82 -24.83
N VAL A 176 8.16 -10.56 -24.30
CA VAL A 176 6.91 -10.02 -23.71
C VAL A 176 7.17 -8.92 -22.65
N GLY A 177 8.37 -8.89 -22.06
CA GLY A 177 8.86 -7.81 -21.21
C GLY A 177 9.16 -6.47 -21.87
N ALA A 178 9.29 -6.39 -23.20
CA ALA A 178 9.48 -5.14 -23.92
C ALA A 178 8.25 -4.24 -23.87
N TRP A 179 7.04 -4.81 -23.87
CA TRP A 179 5.82 -4.04 -23.64
C TRP A 179 5.74 -3.56 -22.19
N PHE A 180 6.07 -4.40 -21.22
CA PHE A 180 6.15 -3.99 -19.81
C PHE A 180 7.24 -2.95 -19.53
N ALA A 181 8.27 -2.89 -20.38
CA ALA A 181 9.33 -1.89 -20.32
C ALA A 181 8.90 -0.53 -20.91
N GLY A 182 7.82 -0.45 -21.68
CA GLY A 182 7.31 0.79 -22.24
C GLY A 182 6.48 1.63 -21.24
N GLY A 183 6.09 2.82 -21.68
CA GLY A 183 5.22 3.69 -20.89
C GLY A 183 4.78 4.95 -21.61
N ARG A 184 4.11 5.84 -20.87
CA ARG A 184 3.76 7.19 -21.32
C ARG A 184 4.52 8.24 -20.54
N LYS A 185 5.24 9.11 -21.24
CA LYS A 185 5.98 10.24 -20.67
C LYS A 185 5.14 11.50 -20.70
N VAL A 186 5.10 12.20 -19.57
CA VAL A 186 4.50 13.54 -19.46
C VAL A 186 5.58 14.51 -19.03
N ARG A 187 5.84 15.51 -19.87
CA ARG A 187 6.92 16.49 -19.65
C ARG A 187 6.44 17.69 -18.81
N GLY A 188 7.39 18.34 -18.15
CA GLY A 188 7.19 19.67 -17.55
C GLY A 188 6.22 19.70 -16.34
N PRO A 189 5.63 20.87 -16.03
CA PRO A 189 4.80 21.06 -14.84
C PRO A 189 3.59 20.11 -14.75
N THR A 190 3.03 19.71 -15.91
CA THR A 190 1.93 18.75 -15.97
C THR A 190 2.35 17.36 -15.51
N GLY A 191 3.56 16.93 -15.87
CA GLY A 191 4.15 15.68 -15.38
C GLY A 191 4.39 15.71 -13.88
N ASN A 192 4.86 16.85 -13.34
CA ASN A 192 5.05 17.03 -11.89
C ASN A 192 3.73 16.85 -11.13
N ARG A 193 2.66 17.46 -11.62
CA ARG A 193 1.32 17.34 -11.02
C ARG A 193 0.82 15.89 -11.05
N ALA A 194 0.94 15.23 -12.20
CA ALA A 194 0.57 13.82 -12.32
C ALA A 194 1.34 12.98 -11.30
N LEU A 195 2.67 13.12 -11.24
CA LEU A 195 3.50 12.35 -10.33
C LEU A 195 3.09 12.49 -8.87
N ILE A 196 2.84 13.72 -8.40
CA ILE A 196 2.41 13.95 -7.01
C ILE A 196 1.02 13.37 -6.73
N ILE A 197 0.07 13.54 -7.65
CA ILE A 197 -1.29 12.98 -7.51
C ILE A 197 -1.22 11.45 -7.45
N GLY A 198 -0.47 10.83 -8.37
CA GLY A 198 -0.30 9.38 -8.43
C GLY A 198 0.41 8.83 -7.20
N PHE A 199 1.43 9.52 -6.69
CA PHE A 199 2.15 9.14 -5.46
C PHE A 199 1.24 9.20 -4.23
N ALA A 200 0.50 10.30 -4.05
CA ALA A 200 -0.42 10.44 -2.93
C ALA A 200 -1.52 9.37 -2.96
N ALA A 201 -2.08 9.08 -4.13
CA ALA A 201 -3.05 8.00 -4.32
C ALA A 201 -2.46 6.62 -3.96
N ALA A 202 -1.26 6.31 -4.46
CA ALA A 202 -0.58 5.05 -4.18
C ALA A 202 -0.31 4.81 -2.70
N VAL A 203 0.20 5.82 -2.00
CA VAL A 203 0.43 5.75 -0.55
C VAL A 203 -0.89 5.57 0.19
N MET A 204 -1.91 6.35 -0.14
CA MET A 204 -3.22 6.27 0.50
C MET A 204 -3.85 4.87 0.31
N THR A 205 -3.88 4.35 -0.92
CA THR A 205 -4.41 3.01 -1.20
C THR A 205 -3.65 1.94 -0.43
N LEU A 206 -2.31 2.02 -0.42
CA LEU A 206 -1.48 1.07 0.33
C LEU A 206 -1.81 1.12 1.82
N SER A 207 -1.80 2.30 2.42
CA SER A 207 -2.09 2.49 3.85
C SER A 207 -3.49 1.99 4.21
N LYS A 208 -4.48 2.29 3.38
CA LYS A 208 -5.87 1.86 3.55
C LYS A 208 -5.98 0.32 3.55
N THR A 209 -5.36 -0.36 2.59
CA THR A 209 -5.44 -1.82 2.47
C THR A 209 -4.65 -2.53 3.57
N VAL A 210 -3.48 -2.00 3.96
CA VAL A 210 -2.72 -2.53 5.11
C VAL A 210 -3.53 -2.37 6.41
N LEU A 211 -4.19 -1.22 6.59
CA LEU A 211 -5.06 -0.99 7.73
C LEU A 211 -6.23 -1.99 7.76
N TYR A 212 -6.79 -2.35 6.61
CA TYR A 212 -7.82 -3.39 6.53
C TYR A 212 -7.33 -4.76 7.02
N TYR A 213 -6.14 -5.20 6.58
CA TYR A 213 -5.54 -6.43 7.09
C TYR A 213 -5.32 -6.40 8.61
N PHE A 214 -4.83 -5.28 9.14
CA PHE A 214 -4.62 -5.16 10.58
C PHE A 214 -5.92 -5.05 11.37
N ASN A 215 -6.93 -4.35 10.84
CA ASN A 215 -8.23 -4.28 11.47
C ASN A 215 -8.83 -5.68 11.65
N GLU A 216 -8.72 -6.52 10.63
CA GLU A 216 -9.20 -7.90 10.68
C GLU A 216 -8.36 -8.75 11.65
N TYR A 217 -7.03 -8.61 11.63
CA TYR A 217 -6.14 -9.29 12.56
C TYR A 217 -6.42 -8.95 14.04
N TYR A 218 -6.62 -7.66 14.34
CA TYR A 218 -6.94 -7.18 15.69
C TYR A 218 -8.40 -7.41 16.10
N SER A 219 -9.25 -7.85 15.17
CA SER A 219 -10.64 -8.20 15.42
C SER A 219 -10.87 -9.73 15.42
N ASP A 220 -9.82 -10.51 15.69
CA ASP A 220 -9.84 -11.98 15.70
C ASP A 220 -10.43 -12.60 14.42
N PHE A 221 -10.20 -11.95 13.28
CA PHE A 221 -10.76 -12.31 11.98
C PHE A 221 -12.30 -12.42 11.98
N GLY A 222 -12.97 -11.63 12.81
CA GLY A 222 -14.41 -11.72 13.05
C GLY A 222 -15.30 -11.57 11.81
N ASN A 223 -14.81 -10.97 10.72
CA ASN A 223 -15.58 -10.79 9.49
C ASN A 223 -15.38 -11.91 8.46
N ILE A 224 -14.27 -12.64 8.52
CA ILE A 224 -13.91 -13.64 7.50
C ILE A 224 -13.70 -15.07 8.03
N ARG A 225 -13.52 -15.25 9.35
CA ARG A 225 -13.14 -16.55 9.96
C ARG A 225 -14.15 -17.67 9.78
N HIS A 226 -15.39 -17.35 9.41
CA HIS A 226 -16.45 -18.35 9.19
C HIS A 226 -16.29 -19.11 7.87
N ASN A 227 -15.41 -18.64 6.98
CA ASN A 227 -15.15 -19.29 5.69
C ASN A 227 -14.08 -20.37 5.80
N ASP A 228 -14.06 -21.28 4.83
CA ASP A 228 -12.97 -22.24 4.68
C ASP A 228 -11.65 -21.55 4.25
N TRP A 229 -10.55 -22.26 4.46
CA TRP A 229 -9.21 -21.72 4.19
C TRP A 229 -8.98 -21.31 2.73
N LEU A 230 -9.53 -22.03 1.75
CA LEU A 230 -9.32 -21.68 0.33
C LEU A 230 -10.10 -20.41 -0.01
N THR A 231 -11.31 -20.27 0.50
CA THR A 231 -12.10 -19.04 0.35
C THR A 231 -11.37 -17.84 0.94
N ILE A 232 -10.83 -17.96 2.16
CA ILE A 232 -10.01 -16.90 2.77
C ILE A 232 -8.78 -16.60 1.92
N LEU A 233 -8.04 -17.62 1.48
CA LEU A 233 -6.81 -17.45 0.70
C LEU A 233 -7.07 -16.67 -0.59
N PHE A 234 -8.09 -17.04 -1.37
CA PHE A 234 -8.34 -16.41 -2.68
C PHE A 234 -9.10 -15.10 -2.59
N PHE A 235 -10.22 -15.05 -1.87
CA PHE A 235 -11.11 -13.87 -1.85
C PHE A 235 -10.67 -12.80 -0.87
N TYR A 236 -9.99 -13.16 0.22
CA TYR A 236 -9.46 -12.18 1.17
C TYR A 236 -7.95 -11.98 0.97
N GLY A 237 -7.16 -13.05 0.88
CA GLY A 237 -5.71 -12.99 0.75
C GLY A 237 -5.25 -12.44 -0.60
N VAL A 238 -5.48 -13.19 -1.67
CA VAL A 238 -4.99 -12.86 -3.02
C VAL A 238 -5.64 -11.59 -3.55
N MET A 239 -6.97 -11.48 -3.46
CA MET A 239 -7.68 -10.33 -4.02
C MET A 239 -7.22 -9.01 -3.39
N ASN A 240 -7.23 -8.89 -2.06
CA ASN A 240 -6.73 -7.67 -1.39
C ASN A 240 -5.20 -7.54 -1.49
N GLY A 241 -4.47 -8.65 -1.64
CA GLY A 241 -3.02 -8.64 -1.81
C GLY A 241 -2.56 -7.88 -3.06
N LEU A 242 -3.37 -7.88 -4.13
CA LEU A 242 -3.12 -7.05 -5.32
C LEU A 242 -3.12 -5.55 -4.97
N TRP A 243 -4.03 -5.11 -4.10
CA TRP A 243 -4.12 -3.73 -3.59
C TRP A 243 -3.04 -3.39 -2.54
N VAL A 244 -2.19 -4.35 -2.16
CA VAL A 244 -0.93 -4.06 -1.45
C VAL A 244 0.22 -3.99 -2.45
N ILE A 245 0.35 -5.00 -3.31
CA ILE A 245 1.50 -5.16 -4.21
C ILE A 245 1.60 -3.99 -5.21
N PHE A 246 0.51 -3.67 -5.93
CA PHE A 246 0.57 -2.65 -6.97
C PHE A 246 0.72 -1.22 -6.40
N PRO A 247 -0.03 -0.81 -5.37
CA PRO A 247 0.18 0.49 -4.74
C PRO A 247 1.56 0.63 -4.07
N ALA A 248 2.12 -0.44 -3.48
CA ALA A 248 3.49 -0.44 -2.98
C ALA A 248 4.52 -0.25 -4.11
N TYR A 249 4.36 -0.99 -5.22
CA TYR A 249 5.18 -0.81 -6.42
C TYR A 249 5.11 0.64 -6.93
N MET A 250 3.91 1.19 -7.10
CA MET A 250 3.71 2.57 -7.56
C MET A 250 4.32 3.58 -6.60
N THR A 251 4.18 3.38 -5.29
CA THR A 251 4.79 4.25 -4.27
C THR A 251 6.31 4.31 -4.42
N VAL A 252 6.97 3.17 -4.59
CA VAL A 252 8.44 3.12 -4.76
C VAL A 252 8.87 3.77 -6.07
N VAL A 253 8.19 3.45 -7.18
CA VAL A 253 8.52 3.99 -8.51
C VAL A 253 8.32 5.50 -8.54
N PHE A 254 7.14 5.98 -8.14
CA PHE A 254 6.84 7.41 -8.11
C PHE A 254 7.70 8.17 -7.09
N GLY A 255 7.98 7.58 -5.93
CA GLY A 255 8.93 8.15 -4.97
C GLY A 255 10.32 8.35 -5.58
N THR A 256 10.77 7.40 -6.40
CA THR A 256 12.06 7.48 -7.10
C THR A 256 12.04 8.58 -8.18
N ASP A 257 10.97 8.69 -8.98
CA ASP A 257 10.80 9.78 -9.94
C ASP A 257 10.82 11.17 -9.26
N ILE A 258 10.23 11.28 -8.06
CA ILE A 258 10.25 12.51 -7.26
C ILE A 258 11.70 12.85 -6.87
N LEU A 259 12.44 11.88 -6.32
CA LEU A 259 13.84 12.08 -5.92
C LEU A 259 14.71 12.51 -7.11
N GLN A 260 14.57 11.82 -8.26
CA GLN A 260 15.30 12.19 -9.48
C GLN A 260 15.01 13.62 -9.94
N GLY A 261 13.75 14.06 -9.87
CA GLY A 261 13.38 15.44 -10.19
C GLY A 261 14.00 16.47 -9.26
N LEU A 262 14.04 16.17 -7.96
CA LEU A 262 14.67 17.03 -6.94
C LEU A 262 16.19 17.10 -7.13
N ASP A 263 16.85 15.97 -7.43
CA ASP A 263 18.29 15.91 -7.65
C ASP A 263 18.72 16.72 -8.89
N ILE A 264 17.97 16.63 -9.99
CA ILE A 264 18.21 17.42 -11.20
C ILE A 264 18.08 18.93 -10.91
N ALA A 265 17.07 19.32 -10.14
CA ALA A 265 16.85 20.70 -9.74
C ALA A 265 17.99 21.22 -8.84
N ALA A 266 18.45 20.42 -7.89
CA ALA A 266 19.56 20.75 -7.00
C ALA A 266 20.88 20.93 -7.76
N ALA A 267 21.20 20.02 -8.69
CA ALA A 267 22.41 20.09 -9.51
C ALA A 267 22.42 21.33 -10.42
N SER A 268 21.27 21.67 -11.00
CA SER A 268 21.11 22.86 -11.85
C SER A 268 21.33 24.16 -11.08
N SER A 269 20.88 24.22 -9.83
CA SER A 269 21.09 25.36 -8.93
C SER A 269 22.58 25.56 -8.60
N SER A 270 23.31 24.46 -8.35
CA SER A 270 24.76 24.49 -8.08
C SER A 270 25.55 25.04 -9.28
N LYS A 271 25.25 24.57 -10.49
CA LYS A 271 25.92 25.01 -11.73
C LYS A 271 25.67 26.49 -12.08
N LYS A 272 24.56 27.08 -11.62
CA LYS A 272 24.26 28.52 -11.83
C LYS A 272 25.03 29.43 -10.85
N ARG A 273 25.57 28.88 -9.76
CA ARG A 273 26.32 29.62 -8.74
C ARG A 273 27.84 29.59 -8.94
N SER A 274 28.35 28.66 -9.76
CA SER A 274 29.76 28.61 -10.20
C SER A 274 29.98 29.47 -11.43
#